data_AF-A0A7H9B4N2-F1
#
_entry.id   AF-A0A7H9B4N2-F1
#
_cell.length_a   1.000
_cell.length_b   1.000
_cell.length_c   1.000
_cell.angle_alpha   90.00
_cell.angle_beta   90.00
_cell.angle_gamma   90.00
#
_symmetry.space_group_name_H-M   'P 1'
#
loop_
_entity.id
_entity.type
_entity.pdbx_description
1 polymer ?
#
loop_
_entity_poly.entity_id
_entity_poly.type
_entity_poly.pdbx_seq_one_letter_code
_entity_poly.pdbx_strand_id
1 'polypeptide(L)'
;MYVLNKCDLVPTWVAAAWVKHLSKERPTLAFHASITNSFGKGSLIQLLRQFSQLHSERKQISVGFIGYPNTGKSSIINTLRKKKVCQVAPIPGETKVWQYITLMKRIFLIDCPGIVPPSTKDTEEDILFRGVVRVEHVSNPEQYMPGVLKRCQAKHLERTYEISGWKDATDFLQMLARKQGRLLKGGEPDESGVAKLILNDFNRGKIPWFVPPPEKGEENSKSIDAAPEDASQKVTKETV
;
A
#
# COMPACT_ATOMS: atom_id res chain seq x y z
N MET A 1 -7.98 12.18 -8.90
CA MET A 1 -7.30 12.73 -7.71
C MET A 1 -6.77 11.55 -6.92
N TYR A 2 -5.53 11.65 -6.43
CA TYR A 2 -4.94 10.66 -5.55
C TYR A 2 -4.85 11.19 -4.12
N VAL A 3 -4.96 10.26 -3.17
CA VAL A 3 -4.74 10.54 -1.74
C VAL A 3 -3.70 9.54 -1.26
N LEU A 4 -2.50 10.03 -1.00
CA LEU A 4 -1.41 9.26 -0.42
C LEU A 4 -1.64 9.21 1.09
N ASN A 5 -2.16 8.09 1.58
CA ASN A 5 -2.45 7.89 3.01
C ASN A 5 -1.31 7.13 3.71
N LYS A 6 -1.33 7.13 5.05
CA LYS A 6 -0.29 6.53 5.91
C LYS A 6 1.07 7.24 5.83
N CYS A 7 1.05 8.56 5.62
CA CYS A 7 2.28 9.36 5.55
C CYS A 7 3.07 9.39 6.87
N ASP A 8 2.46 8.97 7.99
CA ASP A 8 3.10 8.80 9.29
C ASP A 8 4.10 7.63 9.34
N LEU A 9 3.97 6.65 8.44
CA LEU A 9 4.85 5.48 8.41
C LEU A 9 6.16 5.73 7.66
N VAL A 10 6.29 6.87 6.98
CA VAL A 10 7.44 7.18 6.12
C VAL A 10 8.04 8.54 6.48
N PRO A 11 9.34 8.76 6.20
CA PRO A 11 9.94 10.07 6.38
C PRO A 11 9.23 11.16 5.54
N THR A 12 9.19 12.38 6.05
CA THR A 12 8.49 13.51 5.40
C THR A 12 8.97 13.77 3.97
N TRP A 13 10.27 13.62 3.71
CA TRP A 13 10.84 13.83 2.38
C TRP A 13 10.34 12.79 1.35
N VAL A 14 10.09 11.55 1.79
CA VAL A 14 9.57 10.47 0.93
C VAL A 14 8.14 10.79 0.53
N ALA A 15 7.29 11.17 1.49
CA ALA A 15 5.91 11.57 1.21
C ALA A 15 5.87 12.77 0.25
N ALA A 16 6.72 13.78 0.47
CA ALA A 16 6.81 14.95 -0.41
C ALA A 16 7.25 14.58 -1.84
N ALA A 17 8.23 13.68 -1.98
CA ALA A 17 8.72 13.22 -3.27
C ALA A 17 7.65 12.43 -4.05
N TRP A 18 6.91 11.54 -3.39
CA TRP A 18 5.79 10.81 -4.00
C TRP A 18 4.66 11.75 -4.41
N VAL A 19 4.28 12.71 -3.57
CA VAL A 19 3.29 13.73 -3.94
C VAL A 19 3.74 14.49 -5.17
N LYS A 20 5.01 14.90 -5.24
CA LYS A 20 5.57 15.61 -6.40
C LYS A 20 5.52 14.77 -7.68
N HIS A 21 5.92 13.50 -7.59
CA HIS A 21 5.91 12.59 -8.74
C HIS A 21 4.49 12.34 -9.26
N LEU A 22 3.56 11.98 -8.38
CA LEU A 22 2.16 11.67 -8.75
C LEU A 22 1.37 12.91 -9.19
N SER A 23 1.74 14.10 -8.69
CA SER A 23 1.12 15.36 -9.08
C SER A 23 1.37 15.74 -10.55
N LYS A 24 2.32 15.10 -11.23
CA LYS A 24 2.50 15.24 -12.69
C LYS A 24 1.28 14.76 -13.46
N GLU A 25 0.63 13.70 -12.99
CA GLU A 25 -0.51 13.07 -13.69
C GLU A 25 -1.86 13.49 -13.12
N ARG A 26 -1.99 13.55 -11.79
CA ARG A 26 -3.26 13.82 -11.10
C ARG A 26 -3.03 14.63 -9.83
N PRO A 27 -3.96 15.54 -9.44
CA PRO A 27 -3.92 16.19 -8.14
C PRO A 27 -3.78 15.18 -7.01
N THR A 28 -2.73 15.31 -6.21
CA THR A 28 -2.35 14.35 -5.16
C THR A 28 -2.24 15.04 -3.81
N LEU A 29 -2.88 14.47 -2.79
CA LEU A 29 -2.81 14.97 -1.41
C LEU A 29 -2.14 13.94 -0.51
N ALA A 30 -1.22 14.39 0.35
CA ALA A 30 -0.73 13.59 1.47
C ALA A 30 -1.76 13.61 2.62
N PHE A 31 -1.94 12.47 3.28
CA PHE A 31 -2.95 12.28 4.32
C PHE A 31 -2.44 11.35 5.43
N HIS A 32 -2.83 11.67 6.66
CA HIS A 32 -2.74 10.76 7.80
C HIS A 32 -4.11 10.66 8.45
N ALA A 33 -4.70 9.46 8.37
CA ALA A 33 -6.04 9.19 8.85
C ALA A 33 -6.04 8.85 10.35
N SER A 34 -6.52 9.78 11.16
CA SER A 34 -6.75 9.60 12.59
C SER A 34 -7.91 10.49 13.03
N ILE A 35 -8.76 10.00 13.95
CA ILE A 35 -9.92 10.76 14.44
C ILE A 35 -9.46 11.97 15.28
N THR A 36 -8.36 11.81 16.02
CA THR A 36 -7.84 12.80 16.97
C THR A 36 -6.75 13.67 16.38
N ASN A 37 -5.74 13.06 15.73
CA ASN A 37 -4.56 13.75 15.23
C ASN A 37 -4.37 13.48 13.72
N SER A 38 -5.13 14.16 12.86
CA SER A 38 -5.08 13.95 11.41
C SER A 38 -4.24 14.99 10.69
N PHE A 39 -3.67 14.59 9.54
CA PHE A 39 -3.01 15.48 8.59
C PHE A 39 -3.75 15.44 7.24
N GLY A 40 -3.83 16.59 6.56
CA GLY A 40 -4.46 16.70 5.24
C GLY A 40 -6.00 16.81 5.24
N LYS A 41 -6.65 16.72 6.41
CA LYS A 41 -8.12 16.83 6.54
C LYS A 41 -8.68 18.13 5.96
N GLY A 42 -8.09 19.27 6.32
CA GLY A 42 -8.53 20.58 5.84
C GLY A 42 -8.41 20.71 4.32
N SER A 43 -7.25 20.31 3.78
CA SER A 43 -6.96 20.35 2.34
C SER A 43 -7.95 19.49 1.54
N LEU A 44 -8.25 18.28 2.02
CA LEU A 44 -9.23 17.41 1.36
C LEU A 44 -10.64 18.01 1.42
N ILE A 45 -11.08 18.54 2.56
CA ILE A 45 -12.39 19.21 2.68
C ILE A 45 -12.48 20.42 1.74
N GLN A 46 -11.44 21.25 1.68
CA GLN A 46 -11.40 22.41 0.79
C GLN A 46 -11.54 22.00 -0.68
N LEU A 47 -10.82 20.96 -1.09
CA LEU A 47 -10.89 20.45 -2.45
C LEU A 47 -12.27 19.87 -2.78
N LEU A 48 -12.88 19.11 -1.87
CA LEU A 48 -14.26 18.63 -2.05
C LEU A 48 -15.28 19.77 -2.15
N ARG A 49 -15.08 20.87 -1.41
CA ARG A 49 -15.92 22.07 -1.51
C ARG A 49 -15.77 22.75 -2.87
N GLN A 50 -14.55 22.83 -3.42
CA GLN A 50 -14.31 23.36 -4.76
C GLN A 50 -15.05 22.54 -5.82
N PHE A 51 -14.99 21.19 -5.75
CA PHE A 51 -15.78 20.34 -6.64
C PHE A 51 -17.29 20.55 -6.47
N SER A 52 -17.78 20.75 -5.24
CA SER A 52 -19.19 21.06 -4.99
C SER A 52 -19.63 22.43 -5.52
N GLN A 53 -18.71 23.39 -5.62
CA GLN A 53 -18.96 24.71 -6.20
C GLN A 53 -18.96 24.65 -7.73
N LEU A 54 -18.02 23.90 -8.32
CA LEU A 54 -17.95 23.67 -9.76
C LEU A 54 -19.23 23.00 -10.30
N HIS A 55 -19.81 22.10 -9.50
CA HIS A 55 -21.08 21.42 -9.80
C HIS A 55 -22.26 22.08 -9.05
N SER A 56 -22.42 23.40 -9.17
CA SER A 56 -23.50 24.15 -8.52
C SER A 56 -24.90 23.79 -9.02
N GLU A 57 -25.02 23.33 -10.26
CA GLU A 57 -26.24 22.87 -10.92
C GLU A 57 -26.79 21.57 -10.29
N ARG A 58 -25.92 20.75 -9.69
CA ARG A 58 -26.31 19.52 -9.01
C ARG A 58 -26.74 19.85 -7.57
N LYS A 59 -27.87 19.29 -7.13
CA LYS A 59 -28.30 19.40 -5.73
C LYS A 59 -27.25 18.84 -4.76
N GLN A 60 -26.61 17.74 -5.13
CA GLN A 60 -25.61 17.04 -4.33
C GLN A 60 -24.55 16.37 -5.21
N ILE A 61 -23.36 16.17 -4.65
CA ILE A 61 -22.27 15.39 -5.24
C ILE A 61 -21.96 14.15 -4.39
N SER A 62 -21.57 13.07 -5.05
CA SER A 62 -21.16 11.82 -4.41
C SER A 62 -19.70 11.53 -4.77
N VAL A 63 -18.89 11.19 -3.76
CA VAL A 63 -17.44 10.99 -3.89
C VAL A 63 -17.10 9.59 -3.44
N GLY A 64 -16.66 8.75 -4.37
CA GLY A 64 -16.25 7.37 -4.09
C GLY A 64 -14.77 7.27 -3.69
N PHE A 65 -14.50 6.43 -2.69
CA PHE A 65 -13.15 6.04 -2.29
C PHE A 65 -12.79 4.70 -2.91
N ILE A 66 -11.82 4.68 -3.82
CA ILE A 66 -11.38 3.48 -4.54
C ILE A 66 -9.90 3.24 -4.22
N GLY A 67 -9.52 1.97 -4.07
CA GLY A 67 -8.13 1.58 -3.86
C GLY A 67 -8.00 0.20 -3.23
N TYR A 68 -6.76 -0.27 -3.11
CA TYR A 68 -6.41 -1.57 -2.53
C TYR A 68 -7.01 -1.78 -1.13
N PRO A 69 -7.22 -3.04 -0.70
CA PRO A 69 -7.48 -3.37 0.70
C PRO A 69 -6.46 -2.73 1.64
N ASN A 70 -6.84 -2.45 2.88
CA ASN A 70 -5.94 -1.92 3.93
C ASN A 70 -5.23 -0.58 3.65
N THR A 71 -5.57 0.14 2.57
CA THR A 71 -5.06 1.49 2.28
C THR A 71 -5.63 2.58 3.20
N GLY A 72 -6.71 2.29 3.94
CA GLY A 72 -7.32 3.21 4.91
C GLY A 72 -8.48 4.06 4.38
N LYS A 73 -9.17 3.62 3.32
CA LYS A 73 -10.38 4.29 2.78
C LYS A 73 -11.40 4.64 3.87
N SER A 74 -11.86 3.64 4.61
CA SER A 74 -12.79 3.77 5.73
C SER A 74 -12.24 4.66 6.86
N SER A 75 -10.93 4.61 7.13
CA SER A 75 -10.26 5.46 8.11
C SER A 75 -10.24 6.94 7.70
N ILE A 76 -10.06 7.24 6.41
CA ILE A 76 -10.15 8.61 5.88
C ILE A 76 -11.57 9.14 6.08
N ILE A 77 -12.59 8.33 5.79
CA ILE A 77 -13.99 8.73 5.99
C ILE A 77 -14.29 9.03 7.47
N ASN A 78 -13.85 8.15 8.38
CA ASN A 78 -13.98 8.37 9.82
C ASN A 78 -13.27 9.66 10.29
N THR A 79 -12.10 9.94 9.72
CA THR A 79 -11.33 11.17 9.98
C THR A 79 -12.08 12.41 9.50
N LEU A 80 -12.65 12.37 8.30
CA LEU A 80 -13.47 13.45 7.74
C LEU A 80 -14.71 13.70 8.62
N ARG A 81 -15.38 12.64 9.07
CA ARG A 81 -16.55 12.71 9.97
C ARG A 81 -16.23 13.02 11.43
N LYS A 82 -14.96 12.93 11.85
CA LYS A 82 -14.50 13.08 13.25
C LYS A 82 -15.20 12.12 14.22
N LYS A 83 -15.68 10.97 13.72
CA LYS A 83 -16.30 9.90 14.52
C LYS A 83 -16.20 8.58 13.77
N LYS A 84 -16.32 7.46 14.49
CA LYS A 84 -16.36 6.12 13.87
C LYS A 84 -17.71 5.90 13.19
N VAL A 85 -17.73 5.93 11.86
CA VAL A 85 -18.91 5.67 11.01
C VAL A 85 -18.73 4.37 10.25
N CYS A 86 -17.57 4.18 9.62
CA CYS A 86 -17.17 2.92 9.00
C CYS A 86 -16.50 1.99 10.02
N GLN A 87 -16.71 0.68 9.88
CA GLN A 87 -15.87 -0.30 10.55
C GLN A 87 -14.47 -0.28 9.94
N VAL A 88 -13.47 -0.47 10.81
CA VAL A 88 -12.06 -0.46 10.45
C VAL A 88 -11.37 -1.57 11.24
N ALA A 89 -10.56 -2.36 10.56
CA ALA A 89 -9.76 -3.43 11.14
C ALA A 89 -8.45 -3.55 10.36
N PRO A 90 -7.36 -4.05 10.98
CA PRO A 90 -6.08 -4.27 10.30
C PRO A 90 -6.08 -5.53 9.42
N ILE A 91 -7.24 -6.07 9.09
CA ILE A 91 -7.43 -7.26 8.25
C ILE A 91 -8.08 -6.87 6.92
N PRO A 92 -7.65 -7.45 5.80
CA PRO A 92 -8.31 -7.22 4.53
C PRO A 92 -9.73 -7.79 4.53
N GLY A 93 -10.59 -7.14 3.74
CA GLY A 93 -11.99 -7.55 3.55
C GLY A 93 -12.95 -7.11 4.67
N GLU A 94 -12.58 -6.13 5.50
CA GLU A 94 -13.48 -5.56 6.50
C GLU A 94 -14.71 -4.90 5.86
N THR A 95 -14.49 -4.02 4.88
CA THR A 95 -15.57 -3.42 4.08
C THR A 95 -15.96 -4.37 2.95
N LYS A 96 -17.13 -5.00 3.05
CA LYS A 96 -17.65 -5.97 2.06
C LYS A 96 -18.65 -5.38 1.07
N VAL A 97 -19.41 -4.38 1.50
CA VAL A 97 -20.47 -3.74 0.71
C VAL A 97 -20.24 -2.25 0.72
N TRP A 98 -20.59 -1.56 -0.37
CA TRP A 98 -20.50 -0.11 -0.39
C TRP A 98 -21.48 0.52 0.61
N GLN A 99 -21.20 1.74 1.04
CA GLN A 99 -22.13 2.50 1.90
C GLN A 99 -22.04 3.99 1.66
N TYR A 100 -23.20 4.66 1.73
CA TYR A 100 -23.33 6.11 1.60
C TYR A 100 -23.19 6.79 2.96
N ILE A 101 -22.35 7.82 3.02
CA ILE A 101 -22.04 8.57 4.25
C ILE A 101 -22.12 10.06 3.94
N THR A 102 -23.08 10.75 4.55
CA THR A 102 -23.20 12.20 4.42
C THR A 102 -22.04 12.90 5.12
N LEU A 103 -21.26 13.71 4.40
CA LEU A 103 -20.23 14.58 4.98
C LEU A 103 -20.79 15.98 5.27
N MET A 104 -21.48 16.56 4.29
CA MET A 104 -22.16 17.86 4.36
C MET A 104 -23.51 17.77 3.65
N LYS A 105 -24.37 18.78 3.77
CA LYS A 105 -25.70 18.81 3.11
C LYS A 105 -25.66 18.52 1.61
N ARG A 106 -24.58 18.90 0.92
CA ARG A 106 -24.40 18.70 -0.53
C ARG A 106 -23.37 17.62 -0.91
N ILE A 107 -22.67 17.00 0.05
CA ILE A 107 -21.54 16.08 -0.24
C ILE A 107 -21.75 14.74 0.46
N PHE A 108 -21.85 13.68 -0.33
CA PHE A 108 -21.89 12.30 0.11
C PHE A 108 -20.57 11.60 -0.20
N LEU A 109 -20.12 10.75 0.71
CA LEU A 109 -18.96 9.88 0.56
C LEU A 109 -19.46 8.46 0.34
N ILE A 110 -18.81 7.71 -0.54
CA ILE A 110 -19.08 6.30 -0.78
C ILE A 110 -17.83 5.52 -0.38
N ASP A 111 -17.96 4.70 0.67
CA ASP A 111 -16.94 3.74 1.03
C ASP A 111 -17.11 2.50 0.17
N CYS A 112 -16.07 2.08 -0.55
CA CYS A 112 -16.10 0.90 -1.41
C CYS A 112 -15.20 -0.21 -0.85
N PRO A 113 -15.51 -1.49 -1.13
CA PRO A 113 -14.60 -2.59 -0.84
C PRO A 113 -13.24 -2.38 -1.54
N GLY A 114 -12.20 -3.02 -1.00
CA GLY A 114 -10.88 -3.01 -1.63
C GLY A 114 -10.88 -3.81 -2.93
N ILE A 115 -10.27 -3.26 -3.97
CA ILE A 115 -10.16 -3.92 -5.28
C ILE A 115 -8.70 -4.22 -5.56
N VAL A 116 -8.42 -5.42 -6.06
CA VAL A 116 -7.10 -5.85 -6.53
C VAL A 116 -7.27 -6.30 -7.97
N PRO A 117 -6.82 -5.51 -8.95
CA PRO A 117 -6.85 -5.93 -10.35
C PRO A 117 -5.99 -7.18 -10.54
N PRO A 118 -6.47 -8.20 -11.29
CA PRO A 118 -5.63 -9.34 -11.64
C PRO A 118 -4.53 -8.87 -12.59
N SER A 119 -3.28 -9.07 -12.20
CA SER A 119 -2.11 -8.75 -13.02
C SER A 119 -1.21 -9.98 -13.08
N THR A 120 -0.85 -10.41 -14.28
CA THR A 120 0.08 -11.54 -14.48
C THR A 120 1.52 -11.22 -14.06
N LYS A 121 1.83 -9.94 -13.82
CA LYS A 121 3.15 -9.49 -13.36
C LYS A 121 3.30 -9.49 -11.85
N ASP A 122 2.19 -9.57 -11.11
CA ASP A 122 2.22 -9.51 -9.65
C ASP A 122 2.57 -10.89 -9.08
N THR A 123 3.61 -10.95 -8.27
CA THR A 123 3.98 -12.17 -7.55
C THR A 123 3.11 -12.35 -6.30
N GLU A 124 3.00 -13.57 -5.79
CA GLU A 124 2.31 -13.85 -4.52
C GLU A 124 2.93 -13.05 -3.36
N GLU A 125 4.26 -12.89 -3.37
CA GLU A 125 5.01 -12.06 -2.43
C GLU A 125 4.56 -10.60 -2.47
N ASP A 126 4.40 -10.01 -3.65
CA ASP A 126 3.96 -8.62 -3.81
C ASP A 126 2.52 -8.42 -3.32
N ILE A 127 1.63 -9.38 -3.60
CA ILE A 127 0.25 -9.34 -3.13
C ILE A 127 0.20 -9.42 -1.60
N LEU A 128 1.04 -10.27 -1.00
CA LEU A 128 1.16 -10.43 0.46
C LEU A 128 1.65 -9.15 1.15
N PHE A 129 2.70 -8.51 0.63
CA PHE A 129 3.28 -7.30 1.21
C PHE A 129 2.47 -6.02 0.97
N ARG A 130 1.52 -6.04 0.04
CA ARG A 130 0.50 -4.98 -0.09
C ARG A 130 -0.63 -5.12 0.94
N GLY A 131 -0.63 -6.19 1.76
CA GLY A 131 -1.64 -6.44 2.78
C GLY A 131 -3.01 -6.83 2.21
N VAL A 132 -3.03 -7.48 1.05
CA VAL A 132 -4.26 -7.93 0.36
C VAL A 132 -4.81 -9.21 0.98
N VAL A 133 -3.93 -10.11 1.38
CA VAL A 133 -4.27 -11.46 1.87
C VAL A 133 -4.19 -11.51 3.39
N ARG A 134 -5.04 -12.33 4.01
CA ARG A 134 -4.95 -12.65 5.44
C ARG A 134 -3.79 -13.61 5.65
N VAL A 135 -2.80 -13.17 6.41
CA VAL A 135 -1.56 -13.91 6.70
C VAL A 135 -1.86 -15.26 7.35
N GLU A 136 -2.99 -15.38 8.06
CA GLU A 136 -3.43 -16.60 8.71
C GLU A 136 -3.67 -17.75 7.72
N HIS A 137 -4.12 -17.43 6.49
CA HIS A 137 -4.41 -18.40 5.43
C HIS A 137 -3.23 -18.68 4.50
N VAL A 138 -2.08 -18.04 4.74
CA VAL A 138 -0.88 -18.29 3.93
C VAL A 138 -0.23 -19.59 4.38
N SER A 139 -0.06 -20.51 3.42
CA SER A 139 0.73 -21.73 3.58
C SER A 139 2.22 -21.40 3.51
N ASN A 140 3.02 -22.03 4.37
CA ASN A 140 4.48 -21.86 4.44
C ASN A 140 4.91 -20.38 4.50
N PRO A 141 4.48 -19.62 5.53
CA PRO A 141 4.77 -18.18 5.66
C PRO A 141 6.28 -17.86 5.73
N GLU A 142 7.09 -18.81 6.20
CA GLU A 142 8.55 -18.69 6.30
C GLU A 142 9.24 -18.37 4.96
N GLN A 143 8.68 -18.81 3.83
CA GLN A 143 9.25 -18.56 2.49
C GLN A 143 9.30 -17.06 2.11
N TYR A 144 8.44 -16.23 2.73
CA TYR A 144 8.35 -14.80 2.44
C TYR A 144 9.29 -13.96 3.30
N MET A 145 9.94 -14.56 4.30
CA MET A 145 10.83 -13.84 5.22
C MET A 145 12.05 -13.20 4.56
N PRO A 146 12.71 -13.83 3.56
CA PRO A 146 13.76 -13.15 2.79
C PRO A 146 13.28 -11.85 2.14
N GLY A 147 12.02 -11.82 1.67
CA GLY A 147 11.39 -10.63 1.09
C GLY A 147 11.20 -9.48 2.08
N VAL A 148 10.89 -9.80 3.34
CA VAL A 148 10.81 -8.82 4.44
C VAL A 148 12.20 -8.28 4.76
N LEU A 149 13.19 -9.16 4.92
CA LEU A 149 14.57 -8.78 5.21
C LEU A 149 15.18 -7.91 4.11
N LYS A 150 14.79 -8.14 2.85
CA LYS A 150 15.21 -7.32 1.69
C LYS A 150 14.62 -5.90 1.72
N ARG A 151 13.39 -5.74 2.21
CA ARG A 151 12.66 -4.46 2.21
C ARG A 151 12.91 -3.62 3.47
N CYS A 152 13.25 -4.28 4.58
CA CYS A 152 13.49 -3.64 5.87
C CYS A 152 14.99 -3.45 6.12
N GLN A 153 15.39 -2.30 6.67
CA GLN A 153 16.77 -2.14 7.13
C GLN A 153 17.00 -2.98 8.40
N ALA A 154 18.13 -3.70 8.46
CA ALA A 154 18.48 -4.55 9.60
C ALA A 154 18.38 -3.80 10.95
N LYS A 155 18.88 -2.56 11.01
CA LYS A 155 18.79 -1.68 12.20
C LYS A 155 17.37 -1.48 12.72
N HIS A 156 16.37 -1.43 11.84
CA HIS A 156 14.96 -1.28 12.25
C HIS A 156 14.40 -2.59 12.82
N LEU A 157 14.78 -3.72 12.24
CA LEU A 157 14.40 -5.04 12.76
C LEU A 157 15.06 -5.32 14.12
N GLU A 158 16.35 -5.01 14.25
CA GLU A 158 17.10 -5.12 15.51
C GLU A 158 16.43 -4.29 16.60
N ARG A 159 16.06 -3.04 16.31
CA ARG A 159 15.36 -2.19 17.27
C ARG A 159 13.97 -2.71 17.64
N THR A 160 13.24 -3.26 16.66
CA THR A 160 11.84 -3.68 16.87
C THR A 160 11.74 -4.96 17.68
N TYR A 161 12.66 -5.90 17.44
CA TYR A 161 12.63 -7.23 18.06
C TYR A 161 13.73 -7.44 19.10
N GLU A 162 14.68 -6.52 19.22
CA GLU A 162 15.85 -6.56 20.11
C GLU A 162 16.58 -7.91 20.04
N ILE A 163 16.83 -8.33 18.79
CA ILE A 163 17.70 -9.43 18.39
C ILE A 163 18.69 -8.88 17.37
N SER A 164 19.87 -9.46 17.26
CA SER A 164 20.92 -9.00 16.34
C SER A 164 21.80 -10.17 15.91
N GLY A 165 22.55 -9.99 14.82
CA GLY A 165 23.55 -10.99 14.39
C GLY A 165 23.00 -12.23 13.70
N TRP A 166 21.77 -12.18 13.17
CA TRP A 166 21.23 -13.28 12.36
C TRP A 166 21.95 -13.38 11.00
N LYS A 167 22.10 -14.60 10.49
CA LYS A 167 22.75 -14.86 9.19
C LYS A 167 21.77 -14.85 8.03
N ASP A 168 20.61 -15.47 8.22
CA ASP A 168 19.57 -15.62 7.21
C ASP A 168 18.17 -15.50 7.83
N ALA A 169 17.15 -15.70 6.98
CA ALA A 169 15.75 -15.63 7.40
C ALA A 169 15.37 -16.70 8.43
N THR A 170 15.90 -17.91 8.30
CA THR A 170 15.60 -19.03 9.19
C THR A 170 16.21 -18.80 10.57
N ASP A 171 17.47 -18.39 10.62
CA ASP A 171 18.16 -18.01 11.85
C ASP A 171 17.43 -16.86 12.57
N PHE A 172 16.99 -15.84 11.82
CA PHE A 172 16.18 -14.75 12.37
C PHE A 172 14.87 -15.25 13.02
N LEU A 173 14.14 -16.16 12.35
CA LEU A 173 12.91 -16.76 12.88
C LEU A 173 13.18 -17.56 14.16
N GLN A 174 14.23 -18.40 14.17
CA GLN A 174 14.57 -19.24 15.31
C GLN A 174 15.02 -18.42 16.51
N MET A 175 15.85 -17.40 16.31
CA MET A 175 16.27 -16.46 17.36
C MET A 175 15.06 -15.76 17.98
N LEU A 176 14.12 -15.28 17.15
CA LEU A 176 12.93 -14.60 17.64
C LEU A 176 11.96 -15.55 18.36
N ALA A 177 11.77 -16.76 17.83
CA ALA A 177 10.95 -17.80 18.45
C ALA A 177 11.45 -18.14 19.85
N ARG A 178 12.76 -18.37 20.01
CA ARG A 178 13.39 -18.65 21.30
C ARG A 178 13.26 -17.48 22.26
N LYS A 179 13.50 -16.24 21.80
CA LYS A 179 13.34 -15.03 22.63
C LYS A 179 11.91 -14.86 23.14
N GLN A 180 10.90 -15.14 22.31
CA GLN A 180 9.49 -15.00 22.67
C GLN A 180 8.90 -16.22 23.39
N GLY A 181 9.68 -17.30 23.57
CA GLY A 181 9.16 -18.56 24.11
C GLY A 181 8.13 -19.26 23.21
N ARG A 182 8.12 -18.96 21.91
CA ARG A 182 7.23 -19.58 20.92
C ARG A 182 7.85 -20.87 20.41
N LEU A 183 7.72 -21.92 21.21
CA LEU A 183 8.25 -23.25 20.93
C LEU A 183 7.11 -24.26 20.81
N LEU A 184 7.26 -25.19 19.88
CA LEU A 184 6.41 -26.36 19.72
C LEU A 184 6.75 -27.42 20.77
N LYS A 185 5.96 -28.48 20.82
CA LYS A 185 6.23 -29.65 21.66
C LYS A 185 7.61 -30.21 21.30
N GLY A 186 8.46 -30.39 22.32
CA GLY A 186 9.85 -30.84 22.13
C GLY A 186 10.88 -29.71 22.11
N GLY A 187 10.45 -28.44 22.22
CA GLY A 187 11.38 -27.30 22.27
C GLY A 187 11.81 -26.77 20.89
N GLU A 188 11.21 -27.29 19.82
CA GLU A 188 11.44 -26.82 18.45
C GLU A 188 10.85 -25.41 18.25
N PRO A 189 11.59 -24.46 17.63
CA PRO A 189 11.07 -23.14 17.29
C PRO A 189 9.83 -23.17 16.39
N ASP A 190 8.78 -22.43 16.74
CA ASP A 190 7.60 -22.25 15.88
C ASP A 190 7.89 -21.21 14.78
N GLU A 191 8.63 -21.62 13.75
CA GLU A 191 9.01 -20.76 12.62
C GLU A 191 7.79 -20.19 11.89
N SER A 192 6.79 -21.01 11.57
CA SER A 192 5.62 -20.55 10.83
C SER A 192 4.77 -19.57 11.65
N GLY A 193 4.57 -19.81 12.94
CA GLY A 193 3.83 -18.89 13.81
C GLY A 193 4.54 -17.55 14.00
N VAL A 194 5.86 -17.55 14.10
CA VAL A 194 6.67 -16.33 14.15
C VAL A 194 6.70 -15.59 12.82
N ALA A 195 6.79 -16.30 11.69
CA ALA A 195 6.71 -15.70 10.35
C ALA A 195 5.37 -14.99 10.15
N LYS A 196 4.24 -15.61 10.54
CA LYS A 196 2.91 -14.95 10.49
C LYS A 196 2.84 -13.69 11.36
N LEU A 197 3.49 -13.71 12.53
CA LEU A 197 3.57 -12.55 13.40
C LEU A 197 4.35 -11.41 12.72
N ILE A 198 5.52 -11.71 12.15
CA ILE A 198 6.36 -10.71 11.49
C ILE A 198 5.67 -10.13 10.25
N LEU A 199 5.02 -10.96 9.43
CA LEU A 199 4.25 -10.52 8.26
C LEU A 199 3.09 -9.59 8.64
N ASN A 200 2.42 -9.88 9.75
CA ASN A 200 1.40 -8.98 10.31
C ASN A 200 2.02 -7.66 10.80
N ASP A 201 3.13 -7.72 11.53
CA ASP A 201 3.85 -6.53 12.03
C ASP A 201 4.38 -5.64 10.89
N PHE A 202 4.83 -6.26 9.79
CA PHE A 202 5.25 -5.60 8.56
C PHE A 202 4.09 -4.83 7.91
N ASN A 203 2.94 -5.49 7.69
CA ASN A 203 1.78 -4.88 7.04
C ASN A 203 1.07 -3.83 7.91
N ARG A 204 1.17 -3.96 9.25
CA ARG A 204 0.61 -3.00 10.21
C ARG A 204 1.49 -1.78 10.46
N GLY A 205 2.70 -1.74 9.90
CA GLY A 205 3.62 -0.63 10.04
C GLY A 205 4.36 -0.58 11.39
N LYS A 206 4.41 -1.71 12.13
CA LYS A 206 5.24 -1.82 13.35
C LYS A 206 6.73 -1.83 12.98
N ILE A 207 7.06 -2.44 11.84
CA ILE A 207 8.41 -2.42 11.26
C ILE A 207 8.47 -1.26 10.25
N PRO A 208 9.30 -0.23 10.47
CA PRO A 208 9.46 0.85 9.51
C PRO A 208 10.11 0.37 8.21
N TRP A 209 9.43 0.60 7.08
CA TRP A 209 9.96 0.38 5.74
C TRP A 209 9.26 1.29 4.73
N PHE A 210 9.91 1.55 3.60
CA PHE A 210 9.32 2.29 2.49
C PHE A 210 10.03 1.96 1.18
N VAL A 211 9.34 2.15 0.06
CA VAL A 211 9.93 2.10 -1.28
C VAL A 211 10.42 3.52 -1.64
N PRO A 212 11.67 3.69 -2.09
CA PRO A 212 12.15 4.99 -2.52
C PRO A 212 11.32 5.51 -3.71
N PRO A 213 11.04 6.82 -3.78
CA PRO A 213 10.38 7.42 -4.92
C PRO A 213 11.28 7.30 -6.17
N PRO A 214 10.71 7.30 -7.40
CA PRO A 214 11.49 7.28 -8.62
C PRO A 214 12.46 8.47 -8.66
N GLU A 215 13.72 8.20 -8.98
CA GLU A 215 14.70 9.27 -9.17
C GLU A 215 14.31 10.12 -10.40
N LYS A 216 14.73 11.39 -10.42
CA LYS A 216 14.35 12.36 -11.47
C LYS A 216 14.82 11.99 -12.90
N GLY A 217 15.42 10.83 -13.14
CA GLY A 217 16.04 10.43 -14.42
C GLY A 217 15.54 9.14 -15.07
N GLU A 218 14.70 8.32 -14.42
CA GLU A 218 14.34 6.99 -14.98
C GLU A 218 13.14 7.01 -15.95
N GLU A 219 12.47 8.14 -16.14
CA GLU A 219 11.35 8.25 -17.09
C GLU A 219 11.78 8.34 -18.57
N ASN A 220 13.07 8.57 -18.88
CA ASN A 220 13.55 8.77 -20.26
C ASN A 220 14.22 7.54 -20.91
N SER A 221 14.28 6.38 -20.25
CA SER A 221 15.00 5.20 -20.79
C SER A 221 14.12 4.05 -21.28
N LYS A 222 12.79 4.17 -21.22
CA LYS A 222 11.86 3.07 -21.59
C LYS A 222 10.99 3.33 -22.83
N SER A 223 11.32 4.31 -23.67
CA SER A 223 10.52 4.67 -24.85
C SER A 223 11.28 4.69 -26.18
N ILE A 224 12.38 3.93 -26.34
CA ILE A 224 13.11 3.87 -27.63
C ILE A 224 13.07 2.47 -28.30
N ASP A 225 12.71 1.40 -27.61
CA ASP A 225 12.68 0.06 -28.24
C ASP A 225 11.25 -0.38 -28.57
N ALA A 226 10.61 0.31 -29.51
CA ALA A 226 9.46 -0.20 -30.29
C ALA A 226 9.16 0.70 -31.50
N ALA A 227 10.03 0.68 -32.51
CA ALA A 227 9.66 1.06 -33.86
C ALA A 227 9.70 -0.22 -34.74
N PRO A 228 8.68 -0.49 -35.57
CA PRO A 228 8.62 -1.71 -36.37
C PRO A 228 9.55 -1.63 -37.57
N GLU A 229 10.26 -2.73 -37.85
CA GLU A 229 10.96 -2.94 -39.11
C GLU A 229 9.94 -3.00 -40.25
N ASP A 230 9.92 -1.96 -41.07
CA ASP A 230 9.12 -1.91 -42.29
C ASP A 230 9.87 -2.59 -43.45
N ALA A 231 9.12 -3.39 -44.18
CA ALA A 231 9.58 -4.26 -45.25
C ALA A 231 9.98 -3.45 -46.49
N SER A 232 11.21 -3.62 -46.98
CA SER A 232 11.61 -3.20 -48.33
C SER A 232 12.92 -3.85 -48.77
N GLN A 233 12.85 -5.06 -49.35
CA GLN A 233 13.89 -5.57 -50.24
C GLN A 233 13.31 -5.94 -51.61
N LYS A 234 13.43 -4.95 -52.50
CA LYS A 234 13.78 -4.98 -53.92
C LYS A 234 13.54 -6.30 -54.70
N VAL A 235 12.58 -6.20 -55.62
CA VAL A 235 12.57 -6.88 -56.91
C VAL A 235 13.81 -6.44 -57.72
N THR A 236 14.67 -7.39 -58.08
CA THR A 236 15.58 -7.27 -59.23
C THR A 236 15.33 -8.43 -60.17
N LYS A 237 15.09 -8.05 -61.43
CA LYS A 237 14.92 -8.90 -62.60
C LYS A 237 16.24 -9.57 -63.01
N GLU A 238 16.08 -10.52 -63.94
CA GLU A 238 16.99 -11.04 -64.96
C GLU A 238 17.54 -12.46 -64.69
N THR A 239 17.05 -13.48 -65.40
CA THR A 239 17.36 -13.95 -66.78
C THR A 239 18.38 -15.10 -66.71
N VAL A 240 17.89 -16.33 -66.90
CA VAL A 240 18.21 -17.35 -67.93
C VAL A 240 17.58 -18.67 -67.47
#